data_AF-A0A351KU80-F1
#
_entry.id   AF-A0A351KU80-F1
#
_cell.length_a   1.000
_cell.length_b   1.000
_cell.length_c   1.000
_cell.angle_alpha   90.00
_cell.angle_beta   90.00
_cell.angle_gamma   90.00
#
_symmetry.space_group_name_H-M   'P 1'
#
loop_
_entity.id
_entity.type
_entity.pdbx_description
1 polymer ?
#
loop_
_entity_poly.entity_id
_entity_poly.type
_entity_poly.pdbx_seq_one_letter_code
_entity_poly.pdbx_strand_id
1 'polypeptide(L)'
;PEPDEPPLDLLENSALTARLHQTRAANDWLEILRILHERDLSASGDLPFSMSEILEDLYIQAGNHHDWRLIRITAALLGKYDINLEQAATEILVRQHGLTVGKSYSGKATFRRPADSSELLEAIRNFNPGNPSLQILIQELIIALGLLIKQEPALFSNLNTIRVGHILDVIIAREKRASGGSLDQAFERILGFAPHRLSKALRDTLNDYAKSETALENAESLSAKSEPTTAWIRDVQINTESNEGKGEYWLHWREQQGSVGRADNAFFEGVYALLGHCEGLMIGGKYNSHRRIDSLDIRSHMTAGEQTFKLRITHLLDRIQAPEYRELTVETLKVLSELVRTHPEIHFGDTLVTDILIGHAVRISWCQDNPGAEARYEEEVSEAWSTFLRQPPPVVAESIVGALSHLSAEISS
;
A
#
# COMPACT_ATOMS: atom_id res chain seq x y z
N PRO A 1 -24.33 -2.44 -27.49
CA PRO A 1 -23.56 -2.09 -26.29
C PRO A 1 -24.53 -1.67 -25.17
N GLU A 2 -24.71 -2.53 -24.17
CA GLU A 2 -25.33 -2.06 -22.92
C GLU A 2 -24.53 -0.84 -22.43
N PRO A 3 -25.18 0.18 -21.83
CA PRO A 3 -24.43 1.25 -21.20
C PRO A 3 -23.59 0.63 -20.08
N ASP A 4 -22.27 0.69 -20.21
CA ASP A 4 -21.33 0.15 -19.23
C ASP A 4 -21.64 0.74 -17.84
N GLU A 5 -21.90 -0.13 -16.88
CA GLU A 5 -22.24 0.26 -15.50
C GLU A 5 -21.06 1.04 -14.87
N PRO A 6 -21.33 2.09 -14.07
CA PRO A 6 -20.26 2.80 -13.36
C PRO A 6 -19.45 1.85 -12.47
N PRO A 7 -18.16 2.12 -12.24
CA PRO A 7 -17.36 1.44 -11.22
C PRO A 7 -18.09 1.35 -9.88
N LEU A 8 -18.03 0.19 -9.21
CA LEU A 8 -18.79 -0.08 -7.98
C LEU A 8 -18.56 0.98 -6.89
N ASP A 9 -17.34 1.49 -6.78
CA ASP A 9 -16.95 2.51 -5.81
C ASP A 9 -17.59 3.89 -6.06
N LEU A 10 -18.11 4.13 -7.27
CA LEU A 10 -18.83 5.34 -7.65
C LEU A 10 -20.36 5.18 -7.58
N LEU A 11 -20.86 3.96 -7.40
CA LEU A 11 -22.30 3.71 -7.27
C LEU A 11 -22.84 4.24 -5.95
N GLU A 12 -24.09 4.73 -5.95
CA GLU A 12 -24.82 5.03 -4.72
C GLU A 12 -25.11 3.76 -3.91
N ASN A 13 -25.33 3.92 -2.61
CA ASN A 13 -25.56 2.78 -1.69
C ASN A 13 -26.79 1.94 -2.10
N SER A 14 -27.85 2.58 -2.59
CA SER A 14 -29.06 1.91 -3.08
C SER A 14 -28.77 1.02 -4.30
N ALA A 15 -27.92 1.49 -5.22
CA ALA A 15 -27.49 0.74 -6.40
C ALA A 15 -26.55 -0.43 -6.03
N LEU A 16 -25.65 -0.23 -5.06
CA LEU A 16 -24.81 -1.30 -4.51
C LEU A 16 -25.64 -2.41 -3.86
N THR A 17 -26.63 -2.05 -3.03
CA THR A 17 -27.55 -3.00 -2.42
C THR A 17 -28.37 -3.75 -3.47
N ALA A 18 -28.88 -3.05 -4.49
CA ALA A 18 -29.59 -3.68 -5.60
C ALA A 18 -28.69 -4.68 -6.36
N ARG A 19 -27.42 -4.34 -6.57
CA ARG A 19 -26.44 -5.21 -7.24
C ARG A 19 -26.08 -6.43 -6.40
N LEU A 20 -25.97 -6.26 -5.08
CA LEU A 20 -25.78 -7.34 -4.12
C LEU A 20 -26.88 -8.40 -4.27
N HIS A 21 -28.14 -7.98 -4.42
CA HIS A 21 -29.27 -8.90 -4.61
C HIS A 21 -29.29 -9.61 -5.98
N GLN A 22 -28.57 -9.09 -6.98
CA GLN A 22 -28.58 -9.61 -8.35
C GLN A 22 -27.37 -10.50 -8.65
N THR A 23 -26.20 -10.18 -8.10
CA THR A 23 -24.98 -10.94 -8.38
C THR A 23 -24.97 -12.27 -7.62
N ARG A 24 -24.39 -13.29 -8.25
CA ARG A 24 -24.11 -14.59 -7.62
C ARG A 24 -22.61 -14.86 -7.51
N ALA A 25 -21.78 -13.92 -7.97
CA ALA A 25 -20.33 -14.06 -7.92
C ALA A 25 -19.81 -13.64 -6.54
N ALA A 26 -19.11 -14.53 -5.86
CA ALA A 26 -18.57 -14.28 -4.52
C ALA A 26 -17.62 -13.05 -4.48
N ASN A 27 -16.92 -12.76 -5.56
CA ASN A 27 -16.01 -11.61 -5.66
C ASN A 27 -16.76 -10.28 -5.72
N ASP A 28 -17.84 -10.20 -6.50
CA ASP A 28 -18.69 -9.01 -6.56
C ASP A 28 -19.36 -8.77 -5.21
N TRP A 29 -19.83 -9.84 -4.56
CA TRP A 29 -20.37 -9.79 -3.20
C TRP A 29 -19.36 -9.21 -2.21
N LEU A 30 -18.13 -9.71 -2.23
CA LEU A 30 -17.06 -9.22 -1.37
C LEU A 30 -16.75 -7.74 -1.60
N GLU A 31 -16.66 -7.35 -2.87
CA GLU A 31 -16.33 -5.98 -3.25
C GLU A 31 -17.41 -5.00 -2.79
N ILE A 32 -18.67 -5.34 -3.05
CA ILE A 32 -19.83 -4.55 -2.62
C ILE A 32 -19.89 -4.47 -1.09
N LEU A 33 -19.74 -5.60 -0.39
CA LEU A 33 -19.77 -5.63 1.08
C LEU A 33 -18.64 -4.80 1.69
N ARG A 34 -17.44 -4.81 1.08
CA ARG A 34 -16.33 -3.97 1.54
C ARG A 34 -16.65 -2.48 1.35
N ILE A 35 -17.14 -2.08 0.17
CA ILE A 35 -17.51 -0.68 -0.11
C ILE A 35 -18.60 -0.22 0.87
N LEU A 36 -19.62 -1.04 1.11
CA LEU A 36 -20.71 -0.71 2.03
C LEU A 36 -20.22 -0.63 3.49
N HIS A 37 -19.30 -1.51 3.90
CA HIS A 37 -18.68 -1.47 5.23
C HIS A 37 -17.85 -0.20 5.43
N GLU A 38 -17.05 0.18 4.43
CA GLU A 38 -16.22 1.38 4.46
C GLU A 38 -17.03 2.69 4.47
N ARG A 39 -18.25 2.67 3.93
CA ARG A 39 -19.18 3.80 3.97
C ARG A 39 -20.00 3.86 5.26
N ASP A 40 -19.71 3.00 6.23
CA ASP A 40 -20.32 2.93 7.56
C ASP A 40 -21.87 2.89 7.52
N LEU A 41 -22.43 1.98 6.71
CA LEU A 41 -23.87 1.80 6.58
C LEU A 41 -24.50 0.97 7.69
N SER A 42 -23.90 0.92 8.87
CA SER A 42 -24.58 0.45 10.09
C SER A 42 -25.85 1.26 10.40
N ALA A 43 -26.04 2.45 9.77
CA ALA A 43 -27.08 3.41 10.10
C ALA A 43 -28.22 3.63 9.06
N SER A 44 -28.16 3.07 7.85
CA SER A 44 -29.24 3.27 6.84
C SER A 44 -30.08 2.01 6.70
N GLY A 45 -31.22 1.96 7.41
CA GLY A 45 -32.11 0.80 7.59
C GLY A 45 -32.84 0.27 6.33
N ASP A 46 -32.17 0.21 5.18
CA ASP A 46 -32.72 -0.28 3.91
C ASP A 46 -32.25 -1.69 3.52
N LEU A 47 -31.41 -2.34 4.34
CA LEU A 47 -31.04 -3.76 4.15
C LEU A 47 -31.95 -4.67 5.00
N PRO A 48 -32.53 -5.74 4.43
CA PRO A 48 -33.40 -6.67 5.16
C PRO A 48 -32.68 -7.51 6.23
N PHE A 49 -31.34 -7.49 6.24
CA PHE A 49 -30.48 -8.16 7.22
C PHE A 49 -29.37 -7.20 7.67
N SER A 50 -28.84 -7.38 8.88
CA SER A 50 -27.68 -6.61 9.30
C SER A 50 -26.44 -7.05 8.49
N MET A 51 -25.58 -6.10 8.14
CA MET A 51 -24.33 -6.39 7.41
C MET A 51 -23.45 -7.40 8.16
N SER A 52 -23.50 -7.37 9.49
CA SER A 52 -22.83 -8.33 10.37
C SER A 52 -23.33 -9.76 10.16
N GLU A 53 -24.65 -9.98 10.03
CA GLU A 53 -25.22 -11.31 9.79
C GLU A 53 -24.81 -11.86 8.41
N ILE A 54 -24.85 -11.02 7.37
CA ILE A 54 -24.44 -11.43 6.01
C ILE A 54 -22.95 -11.81 6.00
N LEU A 55 -22.10 -10.98 6.61
CA LEU A 55 -20.66 -11.25 6.69
C LEU A 55 -20.39 -12.53 7.50
N GLU A 56 -21.19 -12.81 8.53
CA GLU A 56 -21.02 -14.03 9.33
C GLU A 56 -21.44 -15.30 8.59
N ASP A 57 -22.58 -15.27 7.89
CA ASP A 57 -22.99 -16.38 7.05
C ASP A 57 -21.94 -16.67 5.98
N LEU A 58 -21.39 -15.62 5.37
CA LEU A 58 -20.34 -15.75 4.36
C LEU A 58 -19.04 -16.30 4.96
N TYR A 59 -18.65 -15.86 6.16
CA TYR A 59 -17.51 -16.39 6.90
C TYR A 59 -17.67 -17.90 7.17
N ILE A 60 -18.84 -18.32 7.64
CA ILE A 60 -19.14 -19.74 7.91
C ILE A 60 -19.11 -20.57 6.63
N GLN A 61 -19.73 -20.10 5.55
CA GLN A 61 -19.73 -20.78 4.25
C GLN A 61 -18.31 -20.90 3.69
N ALA A 62 -17.52 -19.83 3.75
CA ALA A 62 -16.13 -19.83 3.32
C ALA A 62 -15.30 -20.85 4.10
N GLY A 63 -15.53 -20.96 5.41
CA GLY A 63 -14.97 -21.98 6.29
C GLY A 63 -15.25 -23.40 5.79
N ASN A 64 -16.51 -23.69 5.47
CA ASN A 64 -16.94 -25.01 4.97
C ASN A 64 -16.31 -25.39 3.63
N HIS A 65 -16.00 -24.40 2.79
CA HIS A 65 -15.38 -24.59 1.47
C HIS A 65 -13.85 -24.42 1.47
N HIS A 66 -13.26 -24.08 2.61
CA HIS A 66 -11.84 -23.73 2.74
C HIS A 66 -11.39 -22.59 1.80
N ASP A 67 -12.26 -21.61 1.56
CA ASP A 67 -11.90 -20.39 0.82
C ASP A 67 -11.18 -19.41 1.76
N TRP A 68 -9.87 -19.57 1.86
CA TRP A 68 -9.03 -18.79 2.80
C TRP A 68 -9.06 -17.29 2.53
N ARG A 69 -9.21 -16.87 1.27
CA ARG A 69 -9.30 -15.45 0.93
C ARG A 69 -10.56 -14.86 1.52
N LEU A 70 -11.67 -15.53 1.29
CA LEU A 70 -12.97 -15.08 1.77
C LEU A 70 -13.05 -15.12 3.31
N ILE A 71 -12.51 -16.16 3.95
CA ILE A 71 -12.39 -16.26 5.42
C ILE A 71 -11.64 -15.04 5.97
N ARG A 72 -10.47 -14.71 5.41
CA ARG A 72 -9.64 -13.58 5.87
C ARG A 72 -10.34 -12.24 5.74
N ILE A 73 -10.93 -11.97 4.57
CA ILE A 73 -11.58 -10.68 4.31
C ILE A 73 -12.80 -10.51 5.21
N THR A 74 -13.66 -11.53 5.32
CA THR A 74 -14.86 -11.47 6.18
C THR A 74 -14.50 -11.38 7.66
N ALA A 75 -13.49 -12.13 8.13
CA ALA A 75 -12.96 -12.01 9.48
C ALA A 75 -12.45 -10.60 9.78
N ALA A 76 -11.71 -10.01 8.84
CA ALA A 76 -11.18 -8.65 8.99
C ALA A 76 -12.30 -7.61 9.09
N LEU A 77 -13.33 -7.69 8.24
CA LEU A 77 -14.48 -6.78 8.25
C LEU A 77 -15.34 -6.94 9.51
N LEU A 78 -15.43 -8.16 10.05
CA LEU A 78 -16.12 -8.46 11.32
C LEU A 78 -15.28 -8.11 12.56
N GLY A 79 -14.03 -7.66 12.38
CA GLY A 79 -13.12 -7.38 13.49
C GLY A 79 -12.73 -8.61 14.31
N LYS A 80 -12.78 -9.81 13.71
CA LYS A 80 -12.37 -11.05 14.38
C LYS A 80 -10.85 -11.09 14.55
N TYR A 81 -10.41 -11.70 15.64
CA TYR A 81 -9.00 -11.98 15.91
C TYR A 81 -8.87 -13.32 16.66
N ASP A 82 -7.70 -13.92 16.59
CA ASP A 82 -7.39 -15.17 17.30
C ASP A 82 -6.97 -14.88 18.74
N ILE A 83 -7.47 -15.67 19.68
CA ILE A 83 -7.18 -15.55 21.12
C ILE A 83 -5.69 -15.70 21.46
N ASN A 84 -4.90 -16.32 20.58
CA ASN A 84 -3.47 -16.53 20.77
C ASN A 84 -2.60 -15.36 20.29
N LEU A 85 -3.18 -14.30 19.72
CA LEU A 85 -2.42 -13.17 19.17
C LEU A 85 -1.50 -12.53 20.23
N GLU A 86 -2.05 -12.24 21.41
CA GLU A 86 -1.31 -11.66 22.53
C GLU A 86 -0.22 -12.60 23.06
N GLN A 87 -0.52 -13.90 23.15
CA GLN A 87 0.48 -14.89 23.55
C GLN A 87 1.63 -14.95 22.53
N ALA A 88 1.33 -15.00 21.23
CA ALA A 88 2.34 -15.07 20.18
C ALA A 88 3.24 -13.83 20.17
N ALA A 89 2.66 -12.64 20.30
CA ALA A 89 3.42 -11.40 20.44
C ALA A 89 4.32 -11.42 21.70
N THR A 90 3.78 -11.91 22.82
CA THR A 90 4.55 -12.04 24.07
C THR A 90 5.73 -12.99 23.91
N GLU A 91 5.56 -14.14 23.25
CA GLU A 91 6.63 -15.12 23.01
C GLU A 91 7.80 -14.52 22.20
N ILE A 92 7.50 -13.61 21.26
CA ILE A 92 8.51 -12.86 20.51
C ILE A 92 9.27 -11.90 21.45
N LEU A 93 8.52 -11.09 22.20
CA LEU A 93 9.08 -9.99 23.01
C LEU A 93 9.92 -10.49 24.18
N VAL A 94 9.51 -11.57 24.86
CA VAL A 94 10.27 -12.13 26.00
C VAL A 94 11.63 -12.71 25.59
N ARG A 95 11.77 -13.11 24.31
CA ARG A 95 13.03 -13.56 23.71
C ARG A 95 13.92 -12.40 23.23
N GLN A 96 13.61 -11.16 23.64
CA GLN A 96 14.39 -9.95 23.34
C GLN A 96 14.35 -9.52 21.88
N HIS A 97 13.29 -9.91 21.15
CA HIS A 97 13.02 -9.40 19.81
C HIS A 97 11.96 -8.30 19.87
N GLY A 98 12.26 -7.11 19.38
CA GLY A 98 11.23 -6.10 19.13
C GLY A 98 10.23 -6.61 18.07
N LEU A 99 8.97 -6.14 18.10
CA LEU A 99 7.95 -6.53 17.14
C LEU A 99 7.34 -5.30 16.47
N THR A 100 7.53 -5.13 15.17
CA THR A 100 6.96 -4.01 14.41
C THR A 100 5.78 -4.49 13.55
N VAL A 101 4.60 -3.90 13.75
CA VAL A 101 3.33 -4.33 13.11
C VAL A 101 2.88 -3.44 11.95
N GLY A 102 3.56 -2.32 11.72
CA GLY A 102 3.23 -1.34 10.70
C GLY A 102 4.35 -1.13 9.70
N LYS A 103 4.09 -0.27 8.70
CA LYS A 103 5.17 0.29 7.87
C LYS A 103 6.11 1.15 8.74
N SER A 104 7.39 1.13 8.39
CA SER A 104 8.53 1.66 9.19
C SER A 104 8.52 3.18 9.47
N TYR A 105 7.44 3.90 9.16
CA TYR A 105 7.35 5.36 9.22
C TYR A 105 7.24 5.92 10.64
N SER A 106 6.95 5.07 11.63
CA SER A 106 6.85 5.49 13.02
C SER A 106 7.45 4.46 13.97
N GLY A 107 8.36 4.89 14.83
CA GLY A 107 8.84 4.08 15.97
C GLY A 107 7.71 3.60 16.88
N LYS A 108 6.54 4.26 16.86
CA LYS A 108 5.33 3.88 17.61
C LYS A 108 4.70 2.56 17.13
N ALA A 109 5.04 2.08 15.95
CA ALA A 109 4.58 0.78 15.44
C ALA A 109 5.36 -0.42 16.02
N THR A 110 6.38 -0.15 16.86
CA THR A 110 7.28 -1.17 17.39
C THR A 110 7.04 -1.43 18.88
N PHE A 111 6.66 -2.66 19.19
CA PHE A 111 6.54 -3.16 20.54
C PHE A 111 7.91 -3.63 21.06
N ARG A 112 8.27 -3.17 22.26
CA ARG A 112 9.46 -3.65 23.01
C ARG A 112 9.10 -4.22 24.39
N ARG A 113 7.83 -4.12 24.76
CA ARG A 113 7.23 -4.71 25.96
C ARG A 113 5.97 -5.46 25.56
N PRO A 114 5.57 -6.50 26.32
CA PRO A 114 4.26 -7.13 26.14
C PRO A 114 3.15 -6.07 26.13
N ALA A 115 2.18 -6.30 25.26
CA ALA A 115 1.00 -5.50 25.03
C ALA A 115 -0.20 -6.44 24.99
N ASP A 116 -1.35 -5.97 25.47
CA ASP A 116 -2.58 -6.77 25.41
C ASP A 116 -3.12 -6.84 23.97
N SER A 117 -4.09 -7.74 23.78
CA SER A 117 -4.75 -7.91 22.48
C SER A 117 -5.34 -6.60 21.93
N SER A 118 -5.86 -5.71 22.78
CA SER A 118 -6.47 -4.45 22.35
C SER A 118 -5.42 -3.47 21.83
N GLU A 119 -4.32 -3.28 22.56
CA GLU A 119 -3.19 -2.43 22.19
C GLU A 119 -2.54 -2.92 20.88
N LEU A 120 -2.37 -4.25 20.73
CA LEU A 120 -1.85 -4.84 19.49
C LEU A 120 -2.78 -4.60 18.29
N LEU A 121 -4.07 -4.89 18.44
CA LEU A 121 -5.05 -4.70 17.36
C LEU A 121 -5.20 -3.23 16.96
N GLU A 122 -5.16 -2.32 17.93
CA GLU A 122 -5.20 -0.88 17.66
C GLU A 122 -3.95 -0.43 16.89
N ALA A 123 -2.77 -0.87 17.29
CA ALA A 123 -1.54 -0.58 16.54
C ALA A 123 -1.58 -1.15 15.12
N ILE A 124 -2.03 -2.40 14.94
CA ILE A 124 -2.17 -3.01 13.60
C ILE A 124 -3.10 -2.17 12.73
N ARG A 125 -4.25 -1.70 13.26
CA ARG A 125 -5.18 -0.83 12.53
C ARG A 125 -4.58 0.54 12.20
N ASN A 126 -3.97 1.19 13.19
CA ASN A 126 -3.45 2.55 13.06
C ASN A 126 -2.26 2.63 12.09
N PHE A 127 -1.41 1.61 12.05
CA PHE A 127 -0.23 1.59 11.17
C PHE A 127 -0.42 0.82 9.86
N ASN A 128 -1.63 0.28 9.62
CA ASN A 128 -2.05 -0.29 8.34
C ASN A 128 -3.45 0.21 7.95
N PRO A 129 -3.66 1.53 7.86
CA PRO A 129 -5.00 2.11 7.72
C PRO A 129 -5.66 1.77 6.38
N GLY A 130 -6.97 1.49 6.42
CA GLY A 130 -7.77 1.27 5.21
C GLY A 130 -7.38 0.02 4.40
N ASN A 131 -6.75 -0.97 5.03
CA ASN A 131 -6.44 -2.26 4.41
C ASN A 131 -6.72 -3.44 5.36
N PRO A 132 -7.98 -3.88 5.49
CA PRO A 132 -8.37 -5.00 6.35
C PRO A 132 -7.64 -6.31 5.99
N SER A 133 -7.43 -6.56 4.70
CA SER A 133 -6.71 -7.73 4.20
C SER A 133 -5.25 -7.78 4.68
N LEU A 134 -4.57 -6.64 4.72
CA LEU A 134 -3.23 -6.54 5.28
C LEU A 134 -3.26 -6.73 6.80
N GLN A 135 -4.20 -6.09 7.50
CA GLN A 135 -4.32 -6.17 8.95
C GLN A 135 -4.51 -7.62 9.45
N ILE A 136 -5.34 -8.42 8.78
CA ILE A 136 -5.55 -9.83 9.16
C ILE A 136 -4.32 -10.70 8.85
N LEU A 137 -3.62 -10.45 7.75
CA LEU A 137 -2.38 -11.16 7.44
C LEU A 137 -1.27 -10.83 8.46
N ILE A 138 -1.15 -9.57 8.90
CA ILE A 138 -0.21 -9.20 9.96
C ILE A 138 -0.53 -9.97 11.26
N GLN A 139 -1.80 -10.11 11.63
CA GLN A 139 -2.19 -10.92 12.79
C GLN A 139 -1.80 -12.39 12.64
N GLU A 140 -2.13 -13.02 11.50
CA GLU A 140 -1.76 -14.42 11.22
C GLU A 140 -0.23 -14.63 11.23
N LEU A 141 0.52 -13.69 10.66
CA LEU A 141 1.98 -13.75 10.65
C LEU A 141 2.56 -13.61 12.06
N ILE A 142 2.02 -12.73 12.93
CA ILE A 142 2.45 -12.64 14.33
C ILE A 142 2.25 -13.97 15.04
N ILE A 143 1.10 -14.62 14.83
CA ILE A 143 0.80 -15.93 15.42
C ILE A 143 1.78 -17.00 14.92
N ALA A 144 2.03 -17.05 13.61
CA ALA A 144 2.97 -17.99 13.01
C ALA A 144 4.41 -17.74 13.47
N LEU A 145 4.83 -16.47 13.60
CA LEU A 145 6.13 -16.07 14.14
C LEU A 145 6.31 -16.50 15.59
N GLY A 146 5.28 -16.29 16.44
CA GLY A 146 5.29 -16.72 17.83
C GLY A 146 5.39 -18.24 17.99
N LEU A 147 4.81 -19.00 17.07
CA LEU A 147 4.99 -20.45 17.02
C LEU A 147 6.40 -20.84 16.55
N LEU A 148 6.88 -20.24 15.45
CA LEU A 148 8.18 -20.54 14.86
C LEU A 148 9.34 -20.20 15.79
N ILE A 149 9.30 -19.09 16.52
CA ILE A 149 10.38 -18.72 17.44
C ILE A 149 10.53 -19.70 18.61
N LYS A 150 9.45 -20.42 18.95
CA LYS A 150 9.48 -21.50 19.94
C LYS A 150 10.02 -22.81 19.35
N GLN A 151 9.67 -23.12 18.11
CA GLN A 151 10.04 -24.38 17.44
C GLN A 151 11.45 -24.35 16.87
N GLU A 152 11.84 -23.24 16.25
CA GLU A 152 13.10 -23.06 15.51
C GLU A 152 13.76 -21.71 15.85
N PRO A 153 14.26 -21.51 17.09
CA PRO A 153 14.83 -20.23 17.52
C PRO A 153 16.00 -19.73 16.65
N ALA A 154 16.74 -20.65 16.00
CA ALA A 154 17.87 -20.33 15.15
C ALA A 154 17.51 -19.44 13.95
N LEU A 155 16.26 -19.52 13.46
CA LEU A 155 15.76 -18.68 12.36
C LEU A 155 15.71 -17.18 12.72
N PHE A 156 15.75 -16.86 14.01
CA PHE A 156 15.67 -15.49 14.52
C PHE A 156 17.03 -14.96 14.99
N SER A 157 18.10 -15.74 14.79
CA SER A 157 19.44 -15.30 15.14
C SER A 157 19.79 -14.00 14.41
N ASN A 158 20.31 -13.02 15.16
CA ASN A 158 20.69 -11.67 14.67
C ASN A 158 19.52 -10.75 14.28
N LEU A 159 18.26 -11.11 14.52
CA LEU A 159 17.13 -10.20 14.33
C LEU A 159 16.82 -9.44 15.61
N ASN A 160 17.32 -8.21 15.81
CA ASN A 160 16.97 -7.44 17.03
C ASN A 160 15.49 -7.00 17.03
N THR A 161 14.88 -6.86 15.86
CA THR A 161 13.49 -6.44 15.70
C THR A 161 12.89 -7.19 14.52
N ILE A 162 11.77 -7.87 14.75
CA ILE A 162 10.98 -8.58 13.76
C ILE A 162 10.00 -7.59 13.15
N ARG A 163 10.24 -7.19 11.90
CA ARG A 163 9.37 -6.30 11.13
C ARG A 163 8.40 -7.12 10.30
N VAL A 164 7.19 -7.35 10.82
CA VAL A 164 6.20 -8.25 10.20
C VAL A 164 5.82 -7.79 8.80
N GLY A 165 5.66 -6.47 8.61
CA GLY A 165 5.38 -5.88 7.30
C GLY A 165 6.49 -6.14 6.28
N HIS A 166 7.77 -5.99 6.66
CA HIS A 166 8.90 -6.27 5.76
C HIS A 166 8.99 -7.78 5.43
N ILE A 167 8.75 -8.66 6.40
CA ILE A 167 8.70 -10.10 6.12
C ILE A 167 7.59 -10.43 5.11
N LEU A 168 6.42 -9.80 5.24
CA LEU A 168 5.34 -9.94 4.28
C LEU A 168 5.73 -9.38 2.90
N ASP A 169 6.40 -8.24 2.82
CA ASP A 169 6.93 -7.67 1.57
C ASP A 169 7.85 -8.66 0.84
N VAL A 170 8.73 -9.35 1.58
CA VAL A 170 9.61 -10.39 1.01
C VAL A 170 8.81 -11.60 0.53
N ILE A 171 7.78 -12.03 1.26
CA ILE A 171 6.87 -13.11 0.82
C ILE A 171 6.17 -12.71 -0.48
N ILE A 172 5.63 -11.50 -0.55
CA ILE A 172 4.96 -10.95 -1.75
C ILE A 172 5.94 -10.89 -2.93
N ALA A 173 7.15 -10.40 -2.72
CA ALA A 173 8.20 -10.34 -3.74
C ALA A 173 8.54 -11.73 -4.31
N ARG A 174 8.66 -12.74 -3.44
CA ARG A 174 8.90 -14.13 -3.85
C ARG A 174 7.73 -14.71 -4.63
N GLU A 175 6.50 -14.46 -4.20
CA GLU A 175 5.30 -14.91 -4.91
C GLU A 175 5.15 -14.20 -6.26
N LYS A 176 5.40 -12.89 -6.36
CA LYS A 176 5.43 -12.15 -7.64
C LYS A 176 6.43 -12.80 -8.60
N ARG A 177 7.65 -13.10 -8.14
CA ARG A 177 8.68 -13.77 -8.96
C ARG A 177 8.24 -15.16 -9.41
N ALA A 178 7.58 -15.92 -8.55
CA ALA A 178 7.13 -17.28 -8.87
C ALA A 178 5.91 -17.30 -9.82
N SER A 179 4.98 -16.36 -9.66
CA SER A 179 3.73 -16.34 -10.43
C SER A 179 3.72 -15.42 -11.65
N GLY A 180 4.66 -14.49 -11.72
CA GLY A 180 4.55 -13.32 -12.60
C GLY A 180 3.43 -12.37 -12.15
N GLY A 181 3.26 -11.28 -12.92
CA GLY A 181 2.21 -10.29 -12.70
C GLY A 181 2.62 -9.17 -11.73
N SER A 182 1.62 -8.44 -11.25
CA SER A 182 1.79 -7.26 -10.39
C SER A 182 1.82 -7.60 -8.90
N LEU A 183 2.29 -6.66 -8.06
CA LEU A 183 2.41 -6.85 -6.62
C LEU A 183 1.07 -7.11 -5.92
N ASP A 184 -0.01 -6.43 -6.35
CA ASP A 184 -1.37 -6.67 -5.85
C ASP A 184 -1.87 -8.08 -6.20
N GLN A 185 -1.57 -8.58 -7.41
CA GLN A 185 -1.94 -9.94 -7.79
C GLN A 185 -1.21 -11.00 -6.95
N ALA A 186 0.07 -10.76 -6.64
CA ALA A 186 0.83 -11.63 -5.74
C ALA A 186 0.25 -11.60 -4.31
N PHE A 187 -0.10 -10.42 -3.81
CA PHE A 187 -0.76 -10.26 -2.51
C PHE A 187 -2.12 -10.96 -2.45
N GLU A 188 -2.96 -10.83 -3.49
CA GLU A 188 -4.25 -11.53 -3.60
C GLU A 188 -4.09 -13.06 -3.58
N ARG A 189 -3.03 -13.59 -4.21
CA ARG A 189 -2.72 -15.04 -4.12
C ARG A 189 -2.36 -15.46 -2.71
N ILE A 190 -1.57 -14.66 -2.00
CA ILE A 190 -1.19 -14.91 -0.59
C ILE A 190 -2.43 -14.89 0.30
N LEU A 191 -3.38 -13.97 0.07
CA LEU A 191 -4.67 -13.98 0.76
C LEU A 191 -5.44 -15.29 0.54
N GLY A 192 -5.23 -15.99 -0.57
CA GLY A 192 -5.80 -17.32 -0.83
C GLY A 192 -5.03 -18.50 -0.22
N PHE A 193 -3.91 -18.29 0.46
CA PHE A 193 -3.11 -19.40 1.00
C PHE A 193 -3.78 -20.09 2.17
N ALA A 194 -3.76 -21.41 2.18
CA ALA A 194 -4.04 -22.15 3.41
C ALA A 194 -3.04 -21.75 4.53
N PRO A 195 -3.42 -21.78 5.81
CA PRO A 195 -2.56 -21.36 6.92
C PRO A 195 -1.19 -22.05 6.95
N HIS A 196 -1.14 -23.35 6.61
CA HIS A 196 0.12 -24.10 6.54
C HIS A 196 1.03 -23.62 5.40
N ARG A 197 0.46 -23.15 4.28
CA ARG A 197 1.21 -22.62 3.14
C ARG A 197 1.78 -21.24 3.48
N LEU A 198 1.00 -20.38 4.15
CA LEU A 198 1.49 -19.10 4.66
C LEU A 198 2.62 -19.29 5.68
N SER A 199 2.45 -20.24 6.62
CA SER A 199 3.47 -20.57 7.61
C SER A 199 4.76 -21.10 6.97
N LYS A 200 4.64 -21.92 5.91
CA LYS A 200 5.79 -22.39 5.13
C LYS A 200 6.50 -21.23 4.43
N ALA A 201 5.75 -20.36 3.74
CA ALA A 201 6.32 -19.20 3.05
C ALA A 201 7.06 -18.26 4.03
N LEU A 202 6.51 -18.08 5.24
CA LEU A 202 7.14 -17.35 6.33
C LEU A 202 8.46 -18.00 6.77
N ARG A 203 8.46 -19.31 7.04
CA ARG A 203 9.66 -20.06 7.44
C ARG A 203 10.75 -20.00 6.38
N ASP A 204 10.39 -20.23 5.12
CA ASP A 204 11.30 -20.15 3.97
C ASP A 204 11.86 -18.72 3.81
N THR A 205 11.05 -17.71 4.15
CA THR A 205 11.48 -16.30 4.16
C THR A 205 12.51 -16.01 5.24
N LEU A 206 12.27 -16.45 6.47
CA LEU A 206 13.23 -16.27 7.58
C LEU A 206 14.54 -17.00 7.34
N ASN A 207 14.49 -18.20 6.76
CA ASN A 207 15.69 -18.98 6.45
C ASN A 207 16.62 -18.28 5.44
N ASP A 208 16.04 -17.56 4.48
CA ASP A 208 16.77 -16.81 3.46
C ASP A 208 16.77 -15.29 3.72
N TYR A 209 16.50 -14.86 4.96
CA TYR A 209 16.26 -13.44 5.26
C TYR A 209 17.45 -12.54 4.88
N ALA A 210 18.68 -12.99 5.14
CA ALA A 210 19.90 -12.27 4.76
C ALA A 210 20.10 -12.08 3.25
N LYS A 211 19.40 -12.85 2.39
CA LYS A 211 19.42 -12.71 0.93
C LYS A 211 18.24 -11.91 0.39
N SER A 212 17.38 -11.38 1.28
CA SER A 212 16.05 -10.89 0.91
C SER A 212 16.00 -9.44 0.44
N GLU A 213 17.02 -8.61 0.71
CA GLU A 213 17.09 -7.23 0.18
C GLU A 213 17.06 -7.21 -1.35
N THR A 214 17.97 -7.96 -1.98
CA THR A 214 17.96 -8.12 -3.45
C THR A 214 16.64 -8.68 -3.98
N ALA A 215 15.94 -9.51 -3.20
CA ALA A 215 14.69 -10.09 -3.65
C ALA A 215 13.56 -9.05 -3.69
N LEU A 216 13.56 -8.09 -2.76
CA LEU A 216 12.60 -7.00 -2.66
C LEU A 216 12.88 -5.92 -3.71
N GLU A 217 14.14 -5.49 -3.85
CA GLU A 217 14.57 -4.52 -4.88
C GLU A 217 14.12 -4.97 -6.28
N ASN A 218 14.45 -6.21 -6.65
CA ASN A 218 14.02 -6.81 -7.92
C ASN A 218 12.48 -6.93 -8.09
N ALA A 219 11.71 -6.98 -7.00
CA ALA A 219 10.25 -7.04 -7.10
C ALA A 219 9.61 -5.66 -7.27
N GLU A 220 10.33 -4.61 -6.89
CA GLU A 220 9.93 -3.21 -6.99
C GLU A 220 10.49 -2.51 -8.23
N SER A 221 11.48 -3.11 -8.90
CA SER A 221 12.04 -2.62 -10.17
C SER A 221 10.96 -2.38 -11.23
N LEU A 222 11.14 -1.33 -12.02
CA LEU A 222 10.23 -0.88 -13.07
C LEU A 222 10.83 -1.10 -14.45
N SER A 223 10.16 -1.84 -15.32
CA SER A 223 10.49 -1.92 -16.74
C SER A 223 10.23 -0.59 -17.42
N ALA A 224 11.29 0.05 -17.92
CA ALA A 224 11.19 1.25 -18.74
C ALA A 224 11.71 0.95 -20.14
N LYS A 225 10.97 1.39 -21.17
CA LYS A 225 11.40 1.27 -22.58
C LYS A 225 12.55 2.21 -22.95
N SER A 226 12.86 3.16 -22.06
CA SER A 226 13.87 4.21 -22.22
C SER A 226 14.66 4.34 -20.93
N GLU A 227 15.99 4.49 -21.04
CA GLU A 227 16.84 4.63 -19.85
C GLU A 227 16.59 5.97 -19.13
N PRO A 228 16.42 5.92 -17.80
CA PRO A 228 16.47 7.11 -16.95
C PRO A 228 17.76 7.87 -17.11
N THR A 229 17.67 9.15 -17.44
CA THR A 229 18.83 10.03 -17.49
C THR A 229 18.69 11.14 -16.45
N THR A 230 19.81 11.61 -15.91
CA THR A 230 19.88 12.77 -15.00
C THR A 230 19.33 14.07 -15.63
N ALA A 231 19.05 14.07 -16.94
CA ALA A 231 18.30 15.10 -17.64
C ALA A 231 16.86 15.26 -17.11
N TRP A 232 16.20 14.16 -16.71
CA TRP A 232 14.82 14.16 -16.19
C TRP A 232 14.63 15.10 -15.00
N ILE A 233 15.66 15.24 -14.16
CA ILE A 233 15.63 16.09 -12.95
C ILE A 233 15.59 17.58 -13.34
N ARG A 234 16.31 17.99 -14.39
CA ARG A 234 16.46 19.42 -14.75
C ARG A 234 15.22 19.99 -15.42
N ASP A 235 14.42 19.12 -16.02
CA ASP A 235 13.30 19.50 -16.88
C ASP A 235 11.94 19.49 -16.15
N VAL A 236 11.87 18.95 -14.92
CA VAL A 236 10.69 19.05 -14.05
C VAL A 236 10.70 20.40 -13.31
N GLN A 237 9.92 21.36 -13.80
CA GLN A 237 9.78 22.67 -13.17
C GLN A 237 8.59 22.68 -12.19
N ILE A 238 8.86 22.46 -10.90
CA ILE A 238 7.85 22.64 -9.84
C ILE A 238 7.90 24.08 -9.35
N ASN A 239 6.97 24.91 -9.86
CA ASN A 239 6.78 26.27 -9.37
C ASN A 239 6.39 26.23 -7.88
N THR A 240 7.21 26.85 -7.04
CA THR A 240 6.88 27.12 -5.64
C THR A 240 6.90 28.62 -5.41
N GLU A 241 5.87 29.13 -4.74
CA GLU A 241 5.95 30.46 -4.14
C GLU A 241 7.12 30.46 -3.16
N SER A 242 8.04 31.41 -3.34
CA SER A 242 9.31 31.51 -2.65
C SER A 242 9.11 31.74 -1.15
N ASN A 243 8.91 30.66 -0.38
CA ASN A 243 8.98 30.64 1.07
C ASN A 243 10.20 29.82 1.50
N GLU A 244 11.37 30.36 1.18
CA GLU A 244 12.64 29.86 1.70
C GLU A 244 12.65 30.01 3.24
N GLY A 245 12.87 28.91 3.97
CA GLY A 245 13.59 29.00 5.23
C GLY A 245 13.05 28.33 6.49
N LYS A 246 11.96 27.54 6.50
CA LYS A 246 11.57 26.77 7.72
C LYS A 246 11.04 25.37 7.38
N GLY A 247 11.75 24.30 7.75
CA GLY A 247 11.30 22.92 7.51
C GLY A 247 9.92 22.59 8.11
N GLU A 248 9.55 23.21 9.24
CA GLU A 248 8.18 23.11 9.81
C GLU A 248 7.10 23.70 8.90
N TYR A 249 7.44 24.71 8.08
CA TYR A 249 6.49 25.31 7.15
C TYR A 249 5.99 24.29 6.11
N TRP A 250 6.89 23.48 5.55
CA TRP A 250 6.52 22.54 4.50
C TRP A 250 5.68 21.37 5.01
N LEU A 251 5.97 20.85 6.21
CA LEU A 251 5.11 19.85 6.83
C LEU A 251 3.69 20.40 7.04
N HIS A 252 3.57 21.58 7.66
CA HIS A 252 2.27 22.21 7.87
C HIS A 252 1.56 22.60 6.57
N TRP A 253 2.31 23.02 5.55
CA TRP A 253 1.76 23.31 4.23
C TRP A 253 1.16 22.02 3.62
N ARG A 254 1.86 20.89 3.69
CA ARG A 254 1.34 19.59 3.22
C ARG A 254 0.11 19.14 3.99
N GLU A 255 0.11 19.28 5.32
CA GLU A 255 -1.05 18.99 6.16
C GLU A 255 -2.28 19.82 5.74
N GLN A 256 -2.08 21.11 5.46
CA GLN A 256 -3.14 21.99 5.00
C GLN A 256 -3.65 21.63 3.59
N GLN A 257 -2.75 21.47 2.62
CA GLN A 257 -3.15 21.13 1.24
C GLN A 257 -3.83 19.77 1.17
N GLY A 258 -3.27 18.77 1.84
CA GLY A 258 -3.82 17.43 1.89
C GLY A 258 -5.18 17.37 2.59
N SER A 259 -5.43 18.23 3.57
CA SER A 259 -6.74 18.32 4.23
C SER A 259 -7.80 18.96 3.35
N VAL A 260 -7.41 19.93 2.50
CA VAL A 260 -8.32 20.67 1.61
C VAL A 260 -8.65 19.88 0.35
N GLY A 261 -7.69 19.09 -0.19
CA GLY A 261 -7.93 18.20 -1.32
C GLY A 261 -8.25 18.89 -2.65
N ARG A 262 -7.82 20.15 -2.84
CA ARG A 262 -8.08 20.90 -4.08
C ARG A 262 -7.09 20.49 -5.16
N ALA A 263 -7.60 19.89 -6.23
CA ALA A 263 -6.89 19.68 -7.48
C ALA A 263 -7.57 20.46 -8.61
N ASP A 264 -6.79 21.06 -9.50
CA ASP A 264 -7.28 21.76 -10.68
C ASP A 264 -7.41 20.80 -11.89
N ASN A 265 -7.98 21.30 -12.99
CA ASN A 265 -8.12 20.49 -14.20
C ASN A 265 -6.77 20.03 -14.76
N ALA A 266 -5.73 20.86 -14.63
CA ALA A 266 -4.38 20.54 -15.11
C ALA A 266 -3.80 19.31 -14.40
N PHE A 267 -4.04 19.16 -13.08
CA PHE A 267 -3.67 17.95 -12.35
C PHE A 267 -4.32 16.70 -12.94
N PHE A 268 -5.64 16.70 -13.15
CA PHE A 268 -6.33 15.52 -13.69
C PHE A 268 -5.92 15.21 -15.13
N GLU A 269 -5.74 16.23 -15.97
CA GLU A 269 -5.20 16.06 -17.33
C GLU A 269 -3.80 15.45 -17.30
N GLY A 270 -2.95 15.88 -16.36
CA GLY A 270 -1.63 15.28 -16.13
C GLY A 270 -1.70 13.81 -15.72
N VAL A 271 -2.53 13.47 -14.73
CA VAL A 271 -2.71 12.07 -14.30
C VAL A 271 -3.26 11.20 -15.43
N TYR A 272 -4.21 11.72 -16.22
CA TYR A 272 -4.72 11.00 -17.38
C TYR A 272 -3.64 10.80 -18.45
N ALA A 273 -2.80 11.81 -18.70
CA ALA A 273 -1.65 11.69 -19.59
C ALA A 273 -0.70 10.61 -19.08
N LEU A 274 -0.38 10.58 -17.78
CA LEU A 274 0.47 9.56 -17.15
C LEU A 274 -0.02 8.13 -17.38
N LEU A 275 -1.34 7.87 -17.33
CA LEU A 275 -1.91 6.55 -17.68
C LEU A 275 -1.60 6.14 -19.14
N GLY A 276 -1.22 7.08 -20.01
CA GLY A 276 -0.71 6.80 -21.34
C GLY A 276 0.69 6.16 -21.38
N HIS A 277 1.42 6.25 -20.27
CA HIS A 277 2.84 5.90 -20.16
C HIS A 277 3.10 4.76 -19.17
N CYS A 278 2.09 4.13 -18.60
CA CYS A 278 2.23 2.97 -17.71
C CYS A 278 1.06 1.98 -17.87
N GLU A 279 1.21 0.74 -17.39
CA GLU A 279 0.10 -0.24 -17.39
C GLU A 279 -1.01 0.12 -16.40
N GLY A 280 -0.68 0.88 -15.37
CA GLY A 280 -1.62 1.33 -14.36
C GLY A 280 -0.96 2.22 -13.31
N LEU A 281 -1.78 2.73 -12.41
CA LEU A 281 -1.36 3.60 -11.33
C LEU A 281 -1.98 3.14 -10.02
N MET A 282 -1.15 2.87 -9.01
CA MET A 282 -1.60 2.53 -7.66
C MET A 282 -1.42 3.73 -6.73
N ILE A 283 -2.53 4.32 -6.32
CA ILE A 283 -2.58 5.56 -5.52
C ILE A 283 -2.86 5.22 -4.05
N GLY A 284 -1.81 5.17 -3.25
CA GLY A 284 -1.90 4.83 -1.84
C GLY A 284 -2.08 3.33 -1.61
N GLY A 285 -1.31 2.75 -0.68
CA GLY A 285 -1.48 1.35 -0.29
C GLY A 285 -0.90 0.37 -1.32
N LYS A 286 0.43 0.21 -1.26
CA LYS A 286 1.33 -0.66 -2.07
C LYS A 286 0.79 -2.00 -2.62
N TYR A 287 -0.19 -2.64 -1.97
CA TYR A 287 -0.72 -3.96 -2.36
C TYR A 287 -2.23 -4.01 -2.56
N ASN A 288 -2.91 -2.89 -2.35
CA ASN A 288 -4.36 -2.86 -2.38
C ASN A 288 -4.82 -2.68 -3.83
N SER A 289 -5.25 -3.78 -4.45
CA SER A 289 -5.80 -3.84 -5.81
C SER A 289 -6.90 -2.80 -6.05
N HIS A 290 -7.69 -2.46 -5.04
CA HIS A 290 -8.76 -1.46 -5.13
C HIS A 290 -8.26 -0.01 -5.21
N ARG A 291 -6.97 0.19 -4.93
CA ARG A 291 -6.28 1.47 -5.11
C ARG A 291 -5.55 1.56 -6.44
N ARG A 292 -5.63 0.51 -7.27
CA ARG A 292 -5.08 0.47 -8.61
C ARG A 292 -6.09 1.02 -9.60
N ILE A 293 -5.56 1.77 -10.54
CA ILE A 293 -6.21 2.22 -11.76
C ILE A 293 -5.54 1.45 -12.89
N ASP A 294 -6.33 0.73 -13.67
CA ASP A 294 -5.83 0.10 -14.89
C ASP A 294 -5.86 1.11 -16.05
N SER A 295 -4.72 1.31 -16.69
CA SER A 295 -4.59 2.32 -17.74
C SER A 295 -5.40 1.97 -18.97
N LEU A 296 -5.51 0.69 -19.32
CA LEU A 296 -6.28 0.25 -20.48
C LEU A 296 -7.76 0.50 -20.23
N ASP A 297 -8.25 0.07 -19.05
CA ASP A 297 -9.64 0.22 -18.65
C ASP A 297 -10.09 1.69 -18.60
N ILE A 298 -9.34 2.56 -17.91
CA ILE A 298 -9.74 3.97 -17.83
C ILE A 298 -9.71 4.65 -19.19
N ARG A 299 -8.68 4.39 -20.00
CA ARG A 299 -8.51 5.10 -21.28
C ARG A 299 -9.45 4.58 -22.37
N SER A 300 -10.03 3.39 -22.22
CA SER A 300 -11.08 2.91 -23.13
C SER A 300 -12.47 3.46 -22.81
N HIS A 301 -12.74 3.79 -21.54
CA HIS A 301 -14.07 4.15 -21.07
C HIS A 301 -14.25 5.62 -20.70
N MET A 302 -13.16 6.36 -20.42
CA MET A 302 -13.21 7.73 -19.92
C MET A 302 -12.22 8.65 -20.64
N THR A 303 -12.46 9.96 -20.53
CA THR A 303 -11.52 11.01 -20.96
C THR A 303 -11.07 11.89 -19.79
N ALA A 304 -9.93 12.57 -19.93
CA ALA A 304 -9.34 13.43 -18.89
C ALA A 304 -10.31 14.50 -18.35
N GLY A 305 -11.20 15.01 -19.20
CA GLY A 305 -12.13 16.10 -18.87
C GLY A 305 -13.39 15.65 -18.13
N GLU A 306 -13.69 14.34 -18.13
CA GLU A 306 -14.92 13.80 -17.56
C GLU A 306 -14.93 13.85 -16.03
N GLN A 307 -16.09 14.18 -15.48
CA GLN A 307 -16.28 14.27 -14.04
C GLN A 307 -16.09 12.92 -13.33
N THR A 308 -16.45 11.81 -13.98
CA THR A 308 -16.29 10.44 -13.49
C THR A 308 -14.83 10.09 -13.24
N PHE A 309 -13.95 10.41 -14.19
CA PHE A 309 -12.50 10.23 -14.02
C PHE A 309 -11.97 11.06 -12.85
N LYS A 310 -12.34 12.35 -12.78
CA LYS A 310 -11.93 13.24 -11.69
C LYS A 310 -12.37 12.72 -10.32
N LEU A 311 -13.62 12.30 -10.19
CA LEU A 311 -14.17 11.73 -8.97
C LEU A 311 -13.44 10.44 -8.56
N ARG A 312 -13.08 9.57 -9.52
CA ARG A 312 -12.32 8.35 -9.24
C ARG A 312 -10.94 8.66 -8.66
N ILE A 313 -10.19 9.59 -9.26
CA ILE A 313 -8.88 10.01 -8.74
C ILE A 313 -9.02 10.65 -7.35
N THR A 314 -9.97 11.58 -7.18
CA THR A 314 -10.23 12.23 -5.89
C THR A 314 -10.58 11.19 -4.82
N HIS A 315 -11.46 10.24 -5.13
CA HIS A 315 -11.84 9.19 -4.20
C HIS A 315 -10.62 8.37 -3.72
N LEU A 316 -9.71 8.01 -4.62
CA LEU A 316 -8.48 7.29 -4.25
C LEU A 316 -7.56 8.10 -3.33
N LEU A 317 -7.43 9.40 -3.58
CA LEU A 317 -6.64 10.30 -2.73
C LEU A 317 -7.28 10.51 -1.34
N ASP A 318 -8.60 10.69 -1.28
CA ASP A 318 -9.32 10.89 -0.02
C ASP A 318 -9.20 9.69 0.94
N ARG A 319 -8.94 8.51 0.39
CA ARG A 319 -8.74 7.26 1.14
C ARG A 319 -7.37 7.19 1.82
N ILE A 320 -6.45 8.10 1.50
CA ILE A 320 -5.21 8.29 2.24
C ILE A 320 -5.52 9.07 3.51
N GLN A 321 -5.28 8.48 4.69
CA GLN A 321 -5.71 9.03 5.97
C GLN A 321 -4.84 10.21 6.45
N ALA A 322 -3.51 10.10 6.29
CA ALA A 322 -2.57 11.14 6.70
C ALA A 322 -2.55 12.28 5.66
N PRO A 323 -3.00 13.50 6.01
CA PRO A 323 -3.08 14.61 5.07
C PRO A 323 -1.73 14.95 4.43
N GLU A 324 -0.67 14.97 5.21
CA GLU A 324 0.69 15.26 4.75
C GLU A 324 1.20 14.22 3.72
N TYR A 325 0.83 12.95 3.89
CA TYR A 325 1.16 11.89 2.94
C TYR A 325 0.25 11.92 1.70
N ARG A 326 -1.01 12.36 1.86
CA ARG A 326 -1.92 12.60 0.74
C ARG A 326 -1.39 13.69 -0.18
N GLU A 327 -0.94 14.83 0.37
CA GLU A 327 -0.31 15.88 -0.44
C GLU A 327 0.99 15.39 -1.09
N LEU A 328 1.82 14.63 -0.36
CA LEU A 328 3.04 14.05 -0.93
C LEU A 328 2.74 13.11 -2.12
N THR A 329 1.61 12.40 -2.06
CA THR A 329 1.12 11.58 -3.18
C THR A 329 0.68 12.45 -4.35
N VAL A 330 0.00 13.58 -4.11
CA VAL A 330 -0.35 14.56 -5.14
C VAL A 330 0.90 15.18 -5.78
N GLU A 331 1.90 15.56 -4.99
CA GLU A 331 3.20 16.04 -5.48
C GLU A 331 3.87 15.00 -6.37
N THR A 332 3.91 13.74 -5.93
CA THR A 332 4.46 12.61 -6.71
C THR A 332 3.75 12.48 -8.07
N LEU A 333 2.41 12.52 -8.08
CA LEU A 333 1.63 12.44 -9.31
C LEU A 333 1.90 13.62 -10.25
N LYS A 334 2.04 14.84 -9.70
CA LYS A 334 2.42 16.04 -10.48
C LYS A 334 3.80 15.88 -11.12
N VAL A 335 4.79 15.40 -10.36
CA VAL A 335 6.15 15.12 -10.86
C VAL A 335 6.12 14.12 -12.01
N LEU A 336 5.43 12.99 -11.83
CA LEU A 336 5.32 11.97 -12.87
C LEU A 336 4.60 12.47 -14.12
N SER A 337 3.52 13.23 -13.94
CA SER A 337 2.74 13.83 -15.04
C SER A 337 3.58 14.82 -15.85
N GLU A 338 4.33 15.67 -15.16
CA GLU A 338 5.23 16.64 -15.78
C GLU A 338 6.37 15.94 -16.52
N LEU A 339 6.93 14.87 -15.93
CA LEU A 339 8.00 14.09 -16.53
C LEU A 339 7.58 13.50 -17.88
N VAL A 340 6.44 12.82 -17.95
CA VAL A 340 5.97 12.22 -19.22
C VAL A 340 5.52 13.26 -20.25
N ARG A 341 5.14 14.46 -19.80
CA ARG A 341 4.83 15.59 -20.68
C ARG A 341 6.08 16.16 -21.33
N THR A 342 7.17 16.26 -20.58
CA THR A 342 8.45 16.79 -21.07
C THR A 342 9.27 15.74 -21.81
N HIS A 343 9.07 14.46 -21.48
CA HIS A 343 9.70 13.30 -22.13
C HIS A 343 8.65 12.29 -22.62
N PRO A 344 7.94 12.58 -23.73
CA PRO A 344 6.90 11.71 -24.27
C PRO A 344 7.37 10.33 -24.71
N GLU A 345 8.68 10.13 -24.87
CA GLU A 345 9.31 8.85 -25.18
C GLU A 345 9.32 7.86 -24.01
N ILE A 346 9.16 8.35 -22.77
CA ILE A 346 9.17 7.51 -21.58
C ILE A 346 7.96 6.59 -21.58
N HIS A 347 8.16 5.31 -21.33
CA HIS A 347 7.05 4.40 -21.14
C HIS A 347 7.44 3.27 -20.19
N PHE A 348 6.65 3.10 -19.14
CA PHE A 348 6.79 2.06 -18.14
C PHE A 348 5.94 0.86 -18.54
N GLY A 349 6.54 -0.32 -18.57
CA GLY A 349 5.85 -1.59 -18.81
C GLY A 349 5.20 -2.17 -17.55
N ASP A 350 5.08 -1.40 -16.47
CA ASP A 350 4.54 -1.84 -15.19
C ASP A 350 3.52 -0.84 -14.64
N THR A 351 2.80 -1.28 -13.60
CA THR A 351 1.99 -0.38 -12.75
C THR A 351 2.90 0.48 -11.88
N LEU A 352 2.77 1.80 -11.97
CA LEU A 352 3.48 2.72 -11.09
C LEU A 352 2.81 2.74 -9.71
N VAL A 353 3.60 2.51 -8.65
CA VAL A 353 3.09 2.47 -7.27
C VAL A 353 3.63 3.67 -6.50
N THR A 354 2.75 4.60 -6.13
CA THR A 354 3.16 5.85 -5.44
C THR A 354 3.87 5.57 -4.13
N ASP A 355 3.40 4.59 -3.34
CA ASP A 355 4.02 4.18 -2.07
C ASP A 355 5.48 3.73 -2.23
N ILE A 356 5.80 3.03 -3.32
CA ILE A 356 7.16 2.54 -3.59
C ILE A 356 8.05 3.70 -3.99
N LEU A 357 7.59 4.52 -4.95
CA LEU A 357 8.34 5.69 -5.41
C LEU A 357 8.66 6.65 -4.27
N ILE A 358 7.68 6.97 -3.42
CA ILE A 358 7.90 7.85 -2.26
C ILE A 358 8.85 7.18 -1.26
N GLY A 359 8.70 5.89 -0.97
CA GLY A 359 9.57 5.17 -0.05
C GLY A 359 11.05 5.17 -0.48
N HIS A 360 11.29 4.96 -1.77
CA HIS A 360 12.64 5.05 -2.36
C HIS A 360 13.16 6.48 -2.38
N ALA A 361 12.31 7.47 -2.67
CA ALA A 361 12.71 8.88 -2.64
C ALA A 361 13.15 9.32 -1.25
N VAL A 362 12.45 8.88 -0.20
CA VAL A 362 12.83 9.12 1.20
C VAL A 362 14.20 8.48 1.50
N ARG A 363 14.40 7.23 1.10
CA ARG A 363 15.68 6.52 1.31
C ARG A 363 16.84 7.22 0.60
N ILE A 364 16.66 7.57 -0.67
CA ILE A 364 17.69 8.23 -1.49
C ILE A 364 18.04 9.59 -0.89
N SER A 365 17.04 10.43 -0.59
CA SER A 365 17.25 11.73 0.04
C SER A 365 17.99 11.60 1.37
N TRP A 366 17.60 10.65 2.21
CA TRP A 366 18.27 10.42 3.50
C TRP A 366 19.74 10.03 3.36
N CYS A 367 20.05 9.12 2.43
CA CYS A 367 21.41 8.63 2.21
C CYS A 367 22.32 9.69 1.58
N GLN A 368 21.76 10.58 0.75
CA GLN A 368 22.49 11.73 0.20
C GLN A 368 22.90 12.72 1.30
N ASP A 369 21.98 13.02 2.23
CA ASP A 369 22.24 13.94 3.34
C ASP A 369 23.07 13.29 4.47
N ASN A 370 23.06 11.96 4.58
CA ASN A 370 23.75 11.20 5.62
C ASN A 370 24.62 10.08 5.03
N PRO A 371 25.85 10.40 4.55
CA PRO A 371 26.75 9.40 3.99
C PRO A 371 27.06 8.28 4.99
N GLY A 372 26.84 7.02 4.58
CA GLY A 372 27.02 5.84 5.43
C GLY A 372 25.77 5.41 6.23
N ALA A 373 24.63 6.08 6.06
CA ALA A 373 23.35 5.66 6.64
C ALA A 373 22.74 4.42 5.95
N GLU A 374 23.19 4.04 4.74
CA GLU A 374 22.62 2.92 3.96
C GLU A 374 22.47 1.62 4.77
N ALA A 375 23.53 1.22 5.48
CA ALA A 375 23.54 0.00 6.29
C ALA A 375 22.66 0.07 7.55
N ARG A 376 22.27 1.28 7.96
CA ARG A 376 21.48 1.56 9.18
C ARG A 376 20.12 2.16 8.86
N TYR A 377 19.76 2.30 7.59
CA TYR A 377 18.55 2.97 7.15
C TYR A 377 17.30 2.41 7.84
N GLU A 378 17.24 1.08 7.96
CA GLU A 378 16.18 0.35 8.65
C GLU A 378 15.97 0.75 10.13
N GLU A 379 16.99 1.28 10.79
CA GLU A 379 16.92 1.81 12.17
C GLU A 379 16.53 3.29 12.19
N GLU A 380 16.80 4.01 11.11
CA GLU A 380 16.65 5.47 10.97
C GLU A 380 15.39 5.88 10.16
N VAL A 381 14.59 4.91 9.67
CA VAL A 381 13.45 5.18 8.77
C VAL A 381 12.50 6.26 9.31
N SER A 382 12.17 6.22 10.60
CA SER A 382 11.26 7.21 11.19
C SER A 382 11.82 8.64 11.12
N GLU A 383 13.13 8.82 11.21
CA GLU A 383 13.80 10.11 11.11
C GLU A 383 13.94 10.55 9.65
N ALA A 384 14.23 9.61 8.76
CA ALA A 384 14.25 9.84 7.31
C ALA A 384 12.91 10.39 6.80
N TRP A 385 11.79 9.78 7.20
CA TRP A 385 10.45 10.27 6.85
C TRP A 385 10.14 11.63 7.45
N SER A 386 10.46 11.85 8.74
CA SER A 386 10.23 13.14 9.38
C SER A 386 11.02 14.26 8.68
N THR A 387 12.24 13.97 8.23
CA THR A 387 13.09 14.91 7.50
C THR A 387 12.54 15.16 6.10
N PHE A 388 12.17 14.11 5.37
CA PHE A 388 11.65 14.22 4.00
C PHE A 388 10.36 15.02 3.92
N LEU A 389 9.42 14.82 4.85
CA LEU A 389 8.17 15.59 4.91
C LEU A 389 8.37 17.10 5.13
N ARG A 390 9.56 17.52 5.57
CA ARG A 390 9.95 18.92 5.81
C ARG A 390 10.72 19.53 4.64
N GLN A 391 11.03 18.74 3.61
CA GLN A 391 11.72 19.21 2.42
C GLN A 391 10.79 20.03 1.53
N PRO A 392 11.31 21.07 0.84
CA PRO A 392 10.52 21.86 -0.10
C PRO A 392 10.13 21.01 -1.33
N PRO A 393 9.01 21.32 -2.01
CA PRO A 393 8.53 20.56 -3.18
C PRO A 393 9.57 20.29 -4.29
N PRO A 394 10.50 21.22 -4.63
CA PRO A 394 11.53 20.92 -5.62
C PRO A 394 12.50 19.80 -5.20
N VAL A 395 12.86 19.72 -3.92
CA VAL A 395 13.74 18.65 -3.39
C VAL A 395 13.00 17.31 -3.37
N VAL A 396 11.70 17.33 -3.05
CA VAL A 396 10.84 16.15 -3.15
C VAL A 396 10.76 15.69 -4.61
N ALA A 397 10.55 16.61 -5.55
CA ALA A 397 10.50 16.29 -6.98
C ALA A 397 11.79 15.63 -7.48
N GLU A 398 12.95 16.20 -7.13
CA GLU A 398 14.26 15.63 -7.47
C GLU A 398 14.42 14.21 -6.89
N SER A 399 14.02 14.01 -5.64
CA SER A 399 14.11 12.71 -4.98
C SER A 399 13.18 11.66 -5.60
N ILE A 400 11.99 12.06 -6.05
CA ILE A 400 11.04 11.19 -6.76
C ILE A 400 11.59 10.78 -8.13
N VAL A 401 12.17 11.72 -8.88
CA VAL A 401 12.84 11.40 -10.15
C VAL A 401 14.06 10.50 -9.92
N GLY A 402 14.81 10.73 -8.84
CA GLY A 402 15.91 9.86 -8.40
C GLY A 402 15.43 8.43 -8.10
N ALA A 403 14.33 8.28 -7.38
CA ALA A 403 13.71 6.99 -7.08
C ALA A 403 13.25 6.27 -8.35
N LEU A 404 12.58 6.98 -9.26
CA LEU A 404 12.17 6.44 -10.55
C LEU A 404 13.37 5.97 -11.37
N SER A 405 14.45 6.75 -11.36
CA SER A 405 15.68 6.40 -12.09
C SER A 405 16.35 5.17 -11.51
N HIS A 406 16.42 5.06 -10.18
CA HIS A 406 16.96 3.89 -9.48
C HIS A 406 16.15 2.63 -9.81
N LEU A 407 14.82 2.70 -9.71
CA LEU A 407 13.94 1.56 -9.96
C LEU A 407 13.94 1.10 -11.42
N SER A 408 14.22 1.99 -12.37
CA SER A 408 14.25 1.69 -13.80
C SER A 408 15.62 1.27 -14.35
N ALA A 409 16.71 1.51 -13.62
CA ALA A 409 18.07 1.17 -14.06
C ALA A 409 18.39 -0.35 -13.95
N GLU A 410 17.69 -1.08 -13.08
CA GLU A 410 18.05 -2.47 -12.73
C GLU A 410 17.68 -3.53 -13.78
N ILE A 411 17.00 -3.15 -14.86
CA ILE A 411 16.63 -4.09 -15.94
C ILE A 411 17.68 -4.10 -17.07
N SER A 412 18.61 -3.14 -17.08
CA SER A 412 19.70 -3.06 -18.07
C SER A 412 20.95 -3.89 -17.72
N SER A 413 20.97 -4.62 -16.58
CA SER A 413 22.15 -5.38 -16.10
C SER A 413 22.01 -6.89 -16.19
#